data_AF-A0A7C3V7M6-F1
#
_entry.id   AF-A0A7C3V7M6-F1
#
_cell.length_a   1.000
_cell.length_b   1.000
_cell.length_c   1.000
_cell.angle_alpha   90.00
_cell.angle_beta   90.00
_cell.angle_gamma   90.00
#
_symmetry.space_group_name_H-M   'P 1'
#
loop_
_entity.id
_entity.type
_entity.pdbx_description
1 polymer ?
#
loop_
_entity_poly.entity_id
_entity_poly.type
_entity_poly.pdbx_seq_one_letter_code
_entity_poly.pdbx_strand_id
1 'polypeptide(L)' 'MRSFIEYKAQMAGVPVIVVDPRNTSRTCPFCGHIDKRNRLNQNTFSCKSCGYSGLADYIAARNIASRAAV' A
#
# COMPACT_ATOMS: atom_id res chain seq x y z
N MET A 1 -11.86 13.01 6.98
CA MET A 1 -12.03 11.63 6.47
C MET A 1 -11.52 10.57 7.46
N ARG A 2 -10.30 10.66 8.03
CA ARG A 2 -9.79 9.65 8.99
C ARG A 2 -10.60 9.51 10.28
N SER A 3 -11.10 10.61 10.82
CA SER A 3 -11.94 10.64 12.04
C SER A 3 -13.15 9.71 11.97
N PHE A 4 -13.78 9.55 10.78
CA PHE A 4 -14.92 8.65 10.61
C PHE A 4 -14.53 7.16 10.68
N ILE A 5 -13.31 6.82 10.25
CA ILE A 5 -12.80 5.44 10.32
C ILE A 5 -12.43 5.12 11.77
N GLU A 6 -11.75 6.05 12.44
CA GLU A 6 -11.29 5.89 13.82
C GLU A 6 -12.45 5.64 14.79
N TYR A 7 -13.50 6.48 14.78
CA TYR A 7 -14.60 6.29 15.74
C TYR A 7 -15.39 4.99 15.47
N LYS A 8 -15.61 4.62 14.21
CA LYS A 8 -16.31 3.36 13.88
C LYS A 8 -15.47 2.14 14.25
N ALA A 9 -14.17 2.18 13.98
CA ALA A 9 -13.25 1.11 14.34
C ALA A 9 -13.19 0.95 15.87
N GLN A 10 -13.11 2.05 16.61
CA GLN A 10 -13.17 2.05 18.07
C GLN A 10 -14.48 1.44 18.59
N MET A 11 -15.63 1.82 18.03
CA MET A 11 -16.93 1.22 18.39
C MET A 11 -16.99 -0.30 18.12
N ALA A 12 -16.31 -0.76 17.08
CA ALA A 12 -16.23 -2.17 16.71
C ALA A 12 -15.11 -2.95 17.43
N GLY A 13 -14.31 -2.29 18.28
CA GLY A 13 -13.13 -2.91 18.93
C GLY A 13 -11.98 -3.24 17.97
N VAL A 14 -11.95 -2.62 16.79
CA VAL A 14 -10.92 -2.84 15.76
C VAL A 14 -9.80 -1.80 15.92
N PRO A 15 -8.53 -2.22 16.06
CA PRO A 15 -7.41 -1.27 16.15
C PRO A 15 -7.16 -0.58 14.81
N VAL A 16 -6.84 0.72 14.86
CA VAL A 16 -6.44 1.52 13.70
C VAL A 16 -4.96 1.86 13.81
N ILE A 17 -4.16 1.38 12.86
CA ILE A 17 -2.72 1.64 12.81
C ILE A 17 -2.43 2.62 11.67
N VAL A 18 -1.78 3.72 12.00
CA VAL A 18 -1.36 4.72 11.01
C VAL A 18 0.06 4.38 10.56
N VAL A 19 0.24 4.23 9.24
CA VAL A 19 1.55 3.97 8.62
C VAL A 19 1.96 5.14 7.73
N ASP A 20 3.26 5.28 7.47
CA ASP A 20 3.75 6.25 6.48
C ASP A 20 3.20 5.88 5.08
N PRO A 21 2.46 6.77 4.40
CA PRO A 21 1.92 6.51 3.06
C PRO A 21 2.98 6.59 1.95
N ARG A 22 4.20 7.05 2.22
CA ARG A 22 5.20 7.29 1.18
C ARG A 22 5.60 6.00 0.45
N ASN A 23 5.64 6.10 -0.87
CA ASN A 23 6.08 5.05 -1.81
C ASN A 23 5.30 3.72 -1.79
N THR A 24 4.16 3.63 -1.11
CA THR A 24 3.36 2.38 -1.04
C THR A 24 2.88 1.91 -2.41
N SER A 25 2.62 2.81 -3.36
CA SER A 25 2.23 2.46 -4.74
C SER A 25 3.40 2.28 -5.71
N ARG A 26 4.65 2.40 -5.24
CA ARG A 26 5.89 2.30 -6.05
C ARG A 26 6.84 1.20 -5.58
N THR A 27 6.75 0.80 -4.33
CA THR A 27 7.50 -0.32 -3.77
C THR A 27 6.96 -1.64 -4.29
N CYS A 28 7.83 -2.47 -4.85
CA CYS A 28 7.46 -3.84 -5.18
C CYS A 28 7.30 -4.66 -3.89
N PRO A 29 6.13 -5.31 -3.67
CA PRO A 29 5.90 -6.08 -2.45
C PRO A 29 6.58 -7.46 -2.48
N PHE A 30 7.28 -7.80 -3.57
CA PHE A 30 8.00 -9.05 -3.76
C PHE A 30 9.51 -8.87 -3.58
N CYS A 31 10.12 -7.88 -4.26
CA CYS A 31 11.57 -7.65 -4.20
C CYS A 31 11.98 -6.36 -3.49
N GLY A 32 11.05 -5.53 -3.02
CA GLY A 32 11.34 -4.27 -2.34
C GLY A 32 11.79 -3.11 -3.24
N HIS A 33 12.02 -3.34 -4.53
CA HIS A 33 12.48 -2.29 -5.45
C HIS A 33 11.49 -1.12 -5.56
N ILE A 34 11.97 0.11 -5.42
CA ILE A 34 11.18 1.34 -5.47
C ILE A 34 11.60 2.16 -6.69
N ASP A 35 10.68 2.32 -7.64
CA ASP A 35 10.89 3.17 -8.82
C ASP A 35 9.58 3.87 -9.21
N LYS A 36 9.67 5.10 -9.72
CA LYS A 36 8.52 5.82 -10.28
C LYS A 36 7.93 5.09 -11.47
N ARG A 37 8.77 4.44 -12.28
CA ARG A 37 8.42 3.65 -13.47
C ARG A 37 7.73 2.33 -13.12
N ASN A 38 7.71 1.93 -11.86
CA ASN A 38 6.92 0.79 -11.42
C ASN A 38 5.42 1.04 -11.55
N ARG A 39 4.97 2.31 -11.48
CA ARG A 39 3.58 2.72 -11.68
C ARG A 39 3.48 3.61 -12.92
N LEU A 40 3.14 3.00 -14.05
CA LEU A 40 3.04 3.69 -15.34
C LEU A 40 1.79 4.57 -15.44
N ASN A 41 0.68 4.13 -14.87
CA ASN A 41 -0.58 4.87 -14.82
C ASN A 41 -1.29 4.65 -13.49
N GLN A 42 -2.50 5.21 -13.33
CA GLN A 42 -3.25 5.09 -12.07
C GLN A 42 -3.53 3.64 -11.68
N ASN A 43 -3.79 2.76 -12.65
CA ASN A 43 -4.35 1.43 -12.38
C ASN A 43 -3.28 0.32 -12.40
N THR A 44 -2.19 0.49 -13.16
CA THR A 44 -1.22 -0.57 -13.40
C THR A 44 0.08 -0.38 -12.64
N PHE A 45 0.60 -1.49 -12.15
CA PHE A 45 1.92 -1.61 -11.58
C PHE A 45 2.69 -2.72 -12.29
N SER A 46 3.97 -2.48 -12.56
CA SER A 46 4.92 -3.45 -13.10
C SER A 46 6.32 -3.13 -12.61
N CYS A 47 6.86 -4.00 -11.75
CA CYS A 47 8.19 -3.83 -11.19
C CYS A 47 9.27 -3.94 -12.28
N LYS A 48 10.12 -2.93 -12.39
CA LYS A 48 11.24 -2.90 -13.35
C LYS A 48 12.43 -3.78 -12.96
N SER A 49 12.45 -4.31 -11.74
CA SER A 49 13.52 -5.18 -11.26
C SER A 49 13.18 -6.67 -11.37
N CYS A 50 11.98 -7.09 -10.93
CA CYS A 50 11.60 -8.51 -10.91
C CYS A 50 10.44 -8.88 -11.84
N GLY A 51 9.85 -7.93 -12.55
CA GLY A 51 8.73 -8.17 -13.47
C GLY A 51 7.35 -8.33 -12.82
N TYR A 52 7.26 -8.38 -11.47
CA TYR A 52 5.98 -8.51 -10.77
C TYR A 52 5.00 -7.40 -11.17
N SER A 53 3.81 -7.80 -11.61
CA SER A 53 2.78 -6.90 -12.12
C SER A 53 1.42 -7.14 -11.47
N GLY A 54 0.58 -6.11 -11.49
CA GLY A 54 -0.76 -6.15 -10.91
C GLY A 54 -1.44 -4.80 -10.86
N LEU A 55 -2.56 -4.72 -10.14
CA LEU A 55 -3.24 -3.46 -9.90
C LEU A 55 -2.46 -2.60 -8.89
N ALA A 56 -2.27 -1.32 -9.21
CA ALA A 56 -1.51 -0.40 -8.38
C ALA A 56 -2.14 -0.21 -6.99
N ASP A 57 -3.47 -0.15 -6.90
CA ASP A 57 -4.19 0.00 -5.62
C ASP A 57 -4.09 -1.25 -4.76
N TYR A 58 -4.17 -2.44 -5.36
CA TYR A 58 -3.95 -3.71 -4.65
C TYR A 58 -2.54 -3.78 -4.07
N ILE A 59 -1.53 -3.37 -4.85
CA ILE A 59 -0.14 -3.35 -4.38
C ILE A 59 0.06 -2.31 -3.28
N ALA A 60 -0.55 -1.13 -3.40
CA ALA A 60 -0.50 -0.11 -2.36
C ALA A 60 -1.14 -0.62 -1.06
N ALA A 61 -2.31 -1.26 -1.13
CA ALA A 61 -2.99 -1.84 0.02
C ALA A 61 -2.14 -2.93 0.70
N ARG A 62 -1.53 -3.82 -0.09
CA ARG A 62 -0.62 -4.87 0.43
C ARG A 62 0.61 -4.28 1.10
N ASN A 63 1.22 -3.24 0.53
CA ASN A 63 2.36 -2.54 1.14
C ASN A 63 1.97 -1.82 2.43
N ILE A 64 0.77 -1.22 2.49
CA ILE A 64 0.23 -0.60 3.72
C ILE A 64 0.04 -1.66 4.80
N ALA A 65 -0.60 -2.79 4.46
CA ALA A 65 -0.83 -3.89 5.39
C ALA A 65 0.49 -4.45 5.94
N SER A 66 1.49 -4.65 5.08
CA SER A 66 2.82 -5.12 5.49
C SER A 66 3.53 -4.17 6.45
N ARG A 67 3.29 -2.86 6.38
CA ARG A 67 3.87 -1.87 7.29
C ARG A 67 3.13 -1.78 8.63
N ALA A 68 1.86 -2.17 8.65
CA ALA A 68 1.04 -2.18 9.86
C ALA A 68 1.25 -3.44 10.71
N ALA A 69 1.83 -4.49 10.13
CA ALA A 69 2.12 -5.77 10.82
C ALA A 69 3.43 -5.76 11.63
N VAL A 70 4.00 -4.58 11.92
CA VAL A 70 5.25 -4.40 12.68
C VAL A 70 4.97 -4.35 14.16
#